data_AF-A0A3D9GR21-F1
#
_entry.id   AF-A0A3D9GR21-F1
#
_cell.length_a   1.000
_cell.length_b   1.000
_cell.length_c   1.000
_cell.angle_alpha   90.00
_cell.angle_beta   90.00
_cell.angle_gamma   90.00
#
_symmetry.space_group_name_H-M   'P 1'
#
loop_
_entity.id
_entity.type
_entity.pdbx_description
1 polymer ?
#
loop_
_entity_poly.entity_id
_entity_poly.type
_entity_poly.pdbx_seq_one_letter_code
_entity_poly.pdbx_strand_id
1 'polypeptide(L)'
;MKRFLLHTSFFLAILLASVFVVFASADGTTDAYYKKVSSPKQSSMIVGSSRASQGIQPHIIDSVLRTTGLFNYGFTINISPYGETYYNSISNKLNAASKNGLFIVAVTPWSLSEYKLGNKKEGKYLEDDDILAKTSFVNMNPNIEYLIESLNSKNESIIRNKFRKGMYQTFFVNNNGWLEVTIESDMITNKARTQNKIVSYKKRKTNYSGFSEYRCGYLKKTIELFKEHGQVYLVRIPVVDAMLEIENELVPNFDDIMNDTSKEYGIPYINMMPFNDQYNYTDGNHLTVSSGKKFSLDLAIQINKLKK
;
A
#
# COMPACT_ATOMS: atom_id res chain seq x y z
N MET A 1 -53.84 8.49 4.41
CA MET A 1 -52.81 7.53 3.92
C MET A 1 -51.96 8.07 2.77
N LYS A 2 -52.52 8.49 1.61
CA LYS A 2 -51.72 9.00 0.47
C LYS A 2 -50.77 10.16 0.82
N ARG A 3 -51.27 11.19 1.53
CA ARG A 3 -50.45 12.34 1.97
C ARG A 3 -49.32 11.92 2.91
N PHE A 4 -49.61 11.03 3.85
CA PHE A 4 -48.60 10.47 4.76
C PHE A 4 -47.48 9.76 4.00
N LEU A 5 -47.83 8.82 3.10
CA LEU A 5 -46.85 8.13 2.27
C LEU A 5 -46.02 9.10 1.42
N LEU A 6 -46.64 10.10 0.80
CA LEU A 6 -45.93 11.11 0.03
C LEU A 6 -44.92 11.90 0.87
N HIS A 7 -45.32 12.38 2.05
CA HIS A 7 -44.43 13.11 2.95
C HIS A 7 -43.30 12.22 3.48
N THR A 8 -43.59 10.97 3.84
CA THR A 8 -42.56 10.01 4.28
C THR A 8 -41.58 9.69 3.15
N SER A 9 -42.05 9.40 1.93
CA SER A 9 -41.18 9.15 0.77
C SER A 9 -40.32 10.36 0.44
N PHE A 10 -40.88 11.57 0.50
CA PHE A 10 -40.13 12.81 0.26
C PHE A 10 -39.04 13.02 1.32
N PHE A 11 -39.38 12.84 2.61
CA PHE A 11 -38.40 12.93 3.70
C PHE A 11 -37.28 11.89 3.54
N LEU A 12 -37.62 10.64 3.24
CA LEU A 12 -36.65 9.58 2.98
C LEU A 12 -35.76 9.90 1.78
N ALA A 13 -36.31 10.47 0.71
CA ALA A 13 -35.53 10.88 -0.45
C ALA A 13 -34.50 11.96 -0.10
N ILE A 14 -34.89 12.97 0.69
CA ILE A 14 -33.96 14.00 1.19
C ILE A 14 -32.88 13.36 2.07
N LEU A 15 -33.27 12.46 2.98
CA LEU A 15 -32.33 11.79 3.87
C LEU A 15 -31.31 10.97 3.07
N LEU A 16 -31.77 10.13 2.14
CA LEU A 16 -30.90 9.31 1.29
C LEU A 16 -30.01 10.18 0.39
N ALA A 17 -30.55 11.27 -0.16
CA ALA A 17 -29.76 12.22 -0.95
C ALA A 17 -28.66 12.86 -0.10
N SER A 18 -28.95 13.22 1.17
CA SER A 18 -27.94 13.80 2.07
C SER A 18 -26.81 12.81 2.39
N VAL A 19 -27.15 11.55 2.68
CA VAL A 19 -26.16 10.48 2.90
C VAL A 19 -25.33 10.24 1.64
N PHE A 20 -25.98 10.18 0.48
CA PHE A 20 -25.29 10.01 -0.79
C PHE A 20 -24.32 11.15 -1.08
N VAL A 21 -24.70 12.40 -0.82
CA VAL A 21 -23.81 13.56 -0.98
C VAL A 21 -22.59 13.46 -0.08
N VAL A 22 -22.75 13.02 1.17
CA VAL A 22 -21.61 12.78 2.08
C VAL A 22 -20.69 11.70 1.50
N PHE A 23 -21.24 10.56 1.06
CA PHE A 23 -20.45 9.46 0.49
C PHE A 23 -19.78 9.82 -0.84
N ALA A 24 -20.47 10.54 -1.71
CA ALA A 24 -19.92 11.04 -2.97
C ALA A 24 -18.80 12.08 -2.77
N SER A 25 -18.73 12.71 -1.59
CA SER A 25 -17.65 13.63 -1.25
C SER A 25 -16.36 12.92 -0.81
N ALA A 26 -16.36 11.60 -0.65
CA ALA A 26 -15.17 10.85 -0.24
C ALA A 26 -14.05 10.91 -1.29
N ASP A 27 -12.82 11.09 -0.84
CA ASP A 27 -11.64 11.28 -1.69
C ASP A 27 -10.34 10.90 -0.97
N GLY A 28 -9.21 11.41 -1.45
CA GLY A 28 -7.89 11.17 -0.87
C GLY A 28 -7.69 11.66 0.57
N THR A 29 -8.63 12.45 1.11
CA THR A 29 -8.62 12.92 2.50
C THR A 29 -9.42 12.01 3.44
N THR A 30 -10.28 11.14 2.91
CA THR A 30 -11.18 10.29 3.72
C THR A 30 -10.39 9.43 4.69
N ASP A 31 -9.46 8.64 4.17
CA ASP A 31 -8.46 7.92 4.93
C ASP A 31 -7.28 7.52 4.02
N ALA A 32 -6.33 6.74 4.53
CA ALA A 32 -5.14 6.32 3.80
C ALA A 32 -5.40 5.26 2.70
N TYR A 33 -6.63 4.79 2.52
CA TYR A 33 -6.95 3.61 1.71
C TYR A 33 -8.10 3.82 0.72
N TYR A 34 -9.12 4.62 1.07
CA TYR A 34 -10.36 4.79 0.30
C TYR A 34 -10.09 5.05 -1.17
N LYS A 35 -9.22 6.02 -1.50
CA LYS A 35 -8.92 6.38 -2.89
C LYS A 35 -8.20 5.26 -3.66
N LYS A 36 -7.47 4.37 -2.96
CA LYS A 36 -6.82 3.19 -3.57
C LYS A 36 -7.85 2.17 -4.03
N VAL A 37 -8.87 1.90 -3.21
CA VAL A 37 -9.91 0.89 -3.47
C VAL A 37 -11.14 1.45 -4.20
N SER A 38 -11.24 2.77 -4.39
CA SER A 38 -12.32 3.40 -5.16
C SER A 38 -11.91 3.84 -6.57
N SER A 39 -10.62 3.80 -6.92
CA SER A 39 -10.19 4.13 -8.29
C SER A 39 -10.58 3.04 -9.30
N PRO A 40 -10.63 3.31 -10.62
CA PRO A 40 -10.91 2.28 -11.63
C PRO A 40 -9.92 1.09 -11.60
N LYS A 41 -10.19 0.06 -12.40
CA LYS A 41 -9.21 -1.02 -12.63
C LYS A 41 -7.94 -0.46 -13.29
N GLN A 42 -6.80 -1.08 -13.00
CA GLN A 42 -5.48 -0.56 -13.36
C GLN A 42 -4.75 -1.51 -14.30
N SER A 43 -4.03 -0.95 -15.28
CA SER A 43 -3.21 -1.71 -16.23
C SER A 43 -1.73 -1.77 -15.85
N SER A 44 -1.31 -1.01 -14.85
CA SER A 44 0.06 -0.95 -14.33
C SER A 44 -0.03 -0.59 -12.85
N MET A 45 0.69 -1.29 -11.99
CA MET A 45 0.58 -1.08 -10.56
C MET A 45 1.84 -1.33 -9.76
N ILE A 46 1.95 -0.61 -8.65
CA ILE A 46 2.89 -0.87 -7.56
C ILE A 46 2.12 -1.60 -6.45
N VAL A 47 2.63 -2.73 -5.99
CA VAL A 47 2.08 -3.48 -4.84
C VAL A 47 3.13 -3.63 -3.75
N GLY A 48 2.68 -3.82 -2.51
CA GLY A 48 3.54 -4.05 -1.35
C GLY A 48 3.07 -3.32 -0.09
N SER A 49 4.01 -3.11 0.82
CA SER A 49 3.76 -2.55 2.16
C SER A 49 3.75 -1.01 2.18
N SER A 50 3.71 -0.42 3.39
CA SER A 50 3.59 1.03 3.57
C SER A 50 4.79 1.76 3.00
N ARG A 51 5.95 1.09 2.93
CA ARG A 51 7.15 1.60 2.24
C ARG A 51 6.88 1.85 0.77
N ALA A 52 6.17 0.94 0.08
CA ALA A 52 5.78 1.13 -1.30
C ALA A 52 4.72 2.22 -1.42
N SER A 53 3.70 2.15 -0.55
CA SER A 53 2.56 3.08 -0.52
C SER A 53 2.98 4.56 -0.41
N GLN A 54 3.99 4.84 0.41
CA GLN A 54 4.48 6.20 0.67
C GLN A 54 5.75 6.55 -0.12
N GLY A 55 6.64 5.58 -0.34
CA GLY A 55 7.98 5.80 -0.89
C GLY A 55 8.04 5.82 -2.42
N ILE A 56 7.09 5.18 -3.11
CA ILE A 56 7.06 5.14 -4.57
C ILE A 56 6.01 6.11 -5.10
N GLN A 57 6.47 7.10 -5.84
CA GLN A 57 5.67 8.16 -6.47
C GLN A 57 5.47 7.82 -7.95
N PRO A 58 4.27 7.35 -8.35
CA PRO A 58 4.05 6.84 -9.71
C PRO A 58 4.31 7.88 -10.79
N HIS A 59 3.90 9.13 -10.56
CA HIS A 59 4.06 10.21 -11.53
C HIS A 59 5.53 10.51 -11.88
N ILE A 60 6.47 10.26 -10.96
CA ILE A 60 7.90 10.40 -11.22
C ILE A 60 8.38 9.28 -12.15
N ILE A 61 7.99 8.04 -11.89
CA ILE A 61 8.33 6.89 -12.73
C ILE A 61 7.73 7.06 -14.13
N ASP A 62 6.45 7.42 -14.21
CA ASP A 62 5.75 7.70 -15.46
C ASP A 62 6.52 8.74 -16.31
N SER A 63 6.96 9.84 -15.68
CA SER A 63 7.70 10.90 -16.37
C SER A 63 9.03 10.42 -16.97
N VAL A 64 9.77 9.57 -16.25
CA VAL A 64 11.12 9.11 -16.64
C VAL A 64 11.01 8.04 -17.73
N LEU A 65 10.07 7.11 -17.57
CA LEU A 65 9.86 6.00 -18.50
C LEU A 65 8.96 6.36 -19.69
N ARG A 66 8.46 7.60 -19.73
CA ARG A 66 7.49 8.09 -20.74
C ARG A 66 6.28 7.16 -20.87
N THR A 67 5.81 6.66 -19.73
CA THR A 67 4.59 5.85 -19.61
C THR A 67 3.53 6.63 -18.87
N THR A 68 2.31 6.10 -18.80
CA THR A 68 1.19 6.73 -18.10
C THR A 68 0.37 5.70 -17.35
N GLY A 69 -0.11 6.08 -16.17
CA GLY A 69 -1.14 5.32 -15.46
C GLY A 69 -0.58 4.25 -14.55
N LEU A 70 0.67 4.40 -14.07
CA LEU A 70 1.16 3.59 -12.96
C LEU A 70 0.37 3.95 -11.69
N PHE A 71 -0.19 2.93 -11.04
CA PHE A 71 -1.04 3.13 -9.86
C PHE A 71 -0.45 2.46 -8.62
N ASN A 72 -0.36 3.17 -7.51
CA ASN A 72 0.15 2.65 -6.26
C ASN A 72 -0.96 1.99 -5.42
N TYR A 73 -0.99 0.66 -5.47
CA TYR A 73 -1.89 -0.22 -4.72
C TYR A 73 -1.20 -0.88 -3.51
N GLY A 74 -0.19 -0.22 -2.92
CA GLY A 74 0.42 -0.64 -1.66
C GLY A 74 -0.35 -0.18 -0.42
N PHE A 75 -0.37 -1.00 0.63
CA PHE A 75 -1.06 -0.75 1.91
C PHE A 75 -0.11 -0.97 3.10
N THR A 76 -0.58 -0.97 4.35
CA THR A 76 0.30 -1.23 5.49
C THR A 76 0.67 -2.71 5.59
N ILE A 77 1.74 -3.03 6.34
CA ILE A 77 2.16 -4.42 6.61
C ILE A 77 1.11 -5.29 7.32
N ASN A 78 -0.01 -4.74 7.80
CA ASN A 78 -1.12 -5.53 8.34
C ASN A 78 -2.19 -5.86 7.28
N ILE A 79 -2.25 -5.06 6.22
CA ILE A 79 -3.29 -5.14 5.18
C ILE A 79 -2.75 -5.83 3.93
N SER A 80 -1.48 -5.56 3.59
CA SER A 80 -0.82 -6.09 2.39
C SER A 80 0.41 -6.98 2.64
N PRO A 81 0.47 -7.85 3.67
CA PRO A 81 1.30 -9.06 3.54
C PRO A 81 0.92 -9.82 2.25
N TYR A 82 1.89 -10.47 1.61
CA TYR A 82 1.57 -11.31 0.46
C TYR A 82 0.77 -12.52 0.93
N GLY A 83 -0.50 -12.62 0.55
CA GLY A 83 -1.41 -13.65 1.00
C GLY A 83 -2.66 -13.64 0.15
N GLU A 84 -3.59 -14.56 0.43
CA GLU A 84 -4.81 -14.74 -0.36
C GLU A 84 -5.63 -13.46 -0.47
N THR A 85 -5.89 -12.80 0.66
CA THR A 85 -6.67 -11.56 0.72
C THR A 85 -6.05 -10.47 -0.18
N TYR A 86 -4.74 -10.25 -0.08
CA TYR A 86 -4.10 -9.22 -0.90
C TYR A 86 -4.02 -9.61 -2.38
N TYR A 87 -3.73 -10.88 -2.69
CA TYR A 87 -3.71 -11.42 -4.05
C TYR A 87 -5.08 -11.28 -4.74
N ASN A 88 -6.17 -11.66 -4.07
CA ASN A 88 -7.53 -11.55 -4.60
C ASN A 88 -7.89 -10.09 -4.86
N SER A 89 -7.53 -9.19 -3.93
CA SER A 89 -7.73 -7.75 -4.10
C SER A 89 -6.94 -7.18 -5.29
N ILE A 90 -5.68 -7.58 -5.46
CA ILE A 90 -4.84 -7.22 -6.62
C ILE A 90 -5.48 -7.71 -7.93
N SER A 91 -5.90 -8.97 -7.98
CA SER A 91 -6.55 -9.58 -9.15
C SER A 91 -7.83 -8.83 -9.52
N ASN A 92 -8.66 -8.50 -8.53
CA ASN A 92 -9.88 -7.71 -8.74
C ASN A 92 -9.59 -6.28 -9.23
N LYS A 93 -8.48 -5.69 -8.78
CA LYS A 93 -8.04 -4.35 -9.18
C LYS A 93 -7.44 -4.33 -10.59
N LEU A 94 -6.84 -5.43 -11.02
CA LEU A 94 -6.17 -5.54 -12.31
C LEU A 94 -7.18 -5.48 -13.45
N ASN A 95 -6.85 -4.71 -14.48
CA ASN A 95 -7.56 -4.75 -15.74
C ASN A 95 -7.13 -6.00 -16.51
N ALA A 96 -8.01 -7.00 -16.63
CA ALA A 96 -7.72 -8.24 -17.34
C ALA A 96 -7.39 -8.05 -18.83
N ALA A 97 -7.84 -6.96 -19.45
CA ALA A 97 -7.49 -6.63 -20.83
C ALA A 97 -6.13 -5.93 -20.98
N SER A 98 -5.44 -5.65 -19.86
CA SER A 98 -4.15 -4.96 -19.91
C SER A 98 -3.08 -5.81 -20.59
N LYS A 99 -2.29 -5.14 -21.43
CA LYS A 99 -1.10 -5.67 -22.10
C LYS A 99 0.01 -4.63 -21.99
N ASN A 100 1.25 -5.09 -21.87
CA ASN A 100 2.44 -4.25 -21.74
C ASN A 100 2.40 -3.31 -20.51
N GLY A 101 1.77 -3.76 -19.42
CA GLY A 101 1.77 -3.05 -18.15
C GLY A 101 3.15 -3.01 -17.48
N LEU A 102 3.36 -2.03 -16.60
CA LEU A 102 4.50 -1.97 -15.69
C LEU A 102 4.04 -2.36 -14.28
N PHE A 103 4.64 -3.40 -13.73
CA PHE A 103 4.33 -3.93 -12.42
C PHE A 103 5.55 -3.86 -11.51
N ILE A 104 5.41 -3.18 -10.38
CA ILE A 104 6.46 -3.03 -9.38
C ILE A 104 6.01 -3.75 -8.10
N VAL A 105 6.68 -4.84 -7.78
CA VAL A 105 6.36 -5.71 -6.64
C VAL A 105 7.35 -5.41 -5.52
N ALA A 106 6.94 -4.56 -4.58
CA ALA A 106 7.81 -4.17 -3.48
C ALA A 106 7.80 -5.22 -2.37
N VAL A 107 8.98 -5.70 -1.98
CA VAL A 107 9.17 -6.79 -1.03
C VAL A 107 9.92 -6.33 0.20
N THR A 108 9.51 -6.83 1.37
CA THR A 108 10.23 -6.65 2.64
C THR A 108 10.15 -7.94 3.46
N PRO A 109 11.09 -8.19 4.39
CA PRO A 109 11.01 -9.31 5.33
C PRO A 109 9.65 -9.39 6.03
N TRP A 110 9.10 -8.24 6.45
CA TRP A 110 7.81 -8.13 7.13
C TRP A 110 6.62 -8.62 6.29
N SER A 111 6.62 -8.34 4.98
CA SER A 111 5.53 -8.75 4.07
C SER A 111 5.54 -10.24 3.73
N LEU A 112 6.66 -10.92 4.00
CA LEU A 112 6.88 -12.35 3.74
C LEU A 112 7.04 -13.16 5.03
N SER A 113 6.81 -12.55 6.19
CA SER A 113 6.95 -13.23 7.48
C SER A 113 5.63 -13.73 8.02
N GLU A 114 5.68 -14.83 8.78
CA GLU A 114 4.52 -15.42 9.44
C GLU A 114 4.23 -14.68 10.76
N TYR A 115 3.00 -14.21 10.95
CA TYR A 115 2.57 -13.63 12.22
C TYR A 115 2.11 -14.73 13.19
N LYS A 116 2.67 -14.74 14.39
CA LYS A 116 2.29 -15.61 15.51
C LYS A 116 0.95 -15.15 16.08
N LEU A 117 -0.14 -15.64 15.51
CA LEU A 117 -1.45 -15.50 16.14
C LEU A 117 -1.53 -16.48 17.32
N GLY A 118 -1.64 -15.94 18.55
CA GLY A 118 -1.62 -16.74 19.79
C GLY A 118 -2.76 -17.76 19.91
N ASN A 119 -3.84 -17.62 19.14
CA ASN A 119 -5.02 -18.50 19.14
C ASN A 119 -5.53 -18.75 17.71
N LYS A 120 -4.73 -19.35 16.83
CA LYS A 120 -5.23 -19.72 15.48
C LYS A 120 -6.33 -20.78 15.59
N LYS A 121 -7.47 -20.52 14.95
CA LYS A 121 -8.09 -21.57 14.11
C LYS A 121 -7.21 -21.69 12.87
N GLU A 122 -6.84 -22.89 12.47
CA GLU A 122 -6.01 -23.11 11.29
C GLU A 122 -6.55 -22.31 10.08
N GLY A 123 -5.66 -21.64 9.35
CA GLY A 123 -6.01 -20.94 8.11
C GLY A 123 -6.51 -19.49 8.22
N LYS A 124 -6.59 -18.88 9.41
CA LYS A 124 -6.91 -17.43 9.53
C LYS A 124 -5.67 -16.54 9.71
N TYR A 125 -5.64 -15.43 8.98
CA TYR A 125 -4.63 -14.38 9.04
C TYR A 125 -5.22 -13.03 9.47
N LEU A 126 -4.37 -12.08 9.87
CA LEU A 126 -4.81 -10.77 10.38
C LEU A 126 -5.58 -9.96 9.33
N GLU A 127 -5.13 -10.03 8.08
CA GLU A 127 -5.71 -9.30 6.96
C GLU A 127 -7.08 -9.84 6.52
N ASP A 128 -7.45 -11.06 6.94
CA ASP A 128 -8.72 -11.70 6.54
C ASP A 128 -9.95 -11.06 7.19
N ASP A 129 -9.73 -10.19 8.19
CA ASP A 129 -10.77 -9.38 8.84
C ASP A 129 -10.55 -7.86 8.60
N ASP A 130 -9.61 -7.48 7.71
CA ASP A 130 -9.25 -6.08 7.41
C ASP A 130 -9.94 -5.57 6.11
N ILE A 131 -9.64 -4.34 5.70
CA ILE A 131 -10.37 -3.61 4.65
C ILE A 131 -10.42 -4.32 3.30
N LEU A 132 -9.38 -5.09 2.94
CA LEU A 132 -9.32 -5.75 1.64
C LEU A 132 -10.13 -7.05 1.61
N ALA A 133 -10.32 -7.69 2.76
CA ALA A 133 -11.22 -8.83 2.89
C ALA A 133 -12.69 -8.39 2.92
N LYS A 134 -12.97 -7.20 3.48
CA LYS A 134 -14.31 -6.62 3.62
C LYS A 134 -14.81 -5.85 2.40
N THR A 135 -13.91 -5.48 1.47
CA THR A 135 -14.26 -4.68 0.29
C THR A 135 -14.12 -5.50 -0.98
N SER A 136 -15.24 -6.03 -1.47
CA SER A 136 -15.32 -6.83 -2.69
C SER A 136 -15.06 -5.99 -3.94
N PHE A 137 -15.68 -4.81 -4.02
CA PHE A 137 -15.61 -3.93 -5.18
C PHE A 137 -14.50 -2.90 -5.05
N VAL A 138 -13.29 -3.26 -5.46
CA VAL A 138 -12.12 -2.36 -5.41
C VAL A 138 -11.99 -1.39 -6.59
N ASN A 139 -13.11 -1.11 -7.28
CA ASN A 139 -13.14 -0.29 -8.49
C ASN A 139 -14.36 0.65 -8.62
N MET A 140 -15.06 0.93 -7.52
CA MET A 140 -16.26 1.79 -7.52
C MET A 140 -15.99 3.17 -6.91
N ASN A 141 -16.57 4.23 -7.47
CA ASN A 141 -16.51 5.58 -6.90
C ASN A 141 -17.89 6.28 -7.01
N PRO A 142 -18.56 6.59 -5.89
CA PRO A 142 -18.16 6.29 -4.52
C PRO A 142 -18.20 4.78 -4.23
N ASN A 143 -17.25 4.29 -3.44
CA ASN A 143 -17.26 2.92 -2.93
C ASN A 143 -18.13 2.83 -1.67
N ILE A 144 -19.43 2.60 -1.83
CA ILE A 144 -20.38 2.54 -0.71
C ILE A 144 -20.08 1.35 0.21
N GLU A 145 -19.69 0.20 -0.34
CA GLU A 145 -19.30 -0.99 0.44
C GLU A 145 -18.16 -0.65 1.40
N TYR A 146 -17.09 -0.03 0.90
CA TYR A 146 -15.99 0.41 1.76
C TYR A 146 -16.44 1.40 2.83
N LEU A 147 -17.24 2.41 2.47
CA LEU A 147 -17.64 3.47 3.39
C LEU A 147 -18.50 2.97 4.55
N ILE A 148 -19.21 1.85 4.37
CA ILE A 148 -20.04 1.23 5.39
C ILE A 148 -19.23 0.19 6.20
N GLU A 149 -18.48 -0.68 5.52
CA GLU A 149 -17.88 -1.88 6.14
C GLU A 149 -16.44 -1.68 6.63
N SER A 150 -15.69 -0.77 5.98
CA SER A 150 -14.23 -0.65 6.15
C SER A 150 -13.77 0.71 6.68
N LEU A 151 -14.61 1.74 6.60
CA LEU A 151 -14.29 3.05 7.16
C LEU A 151 -14.32 2.98 8.70
N ASN A 152 -13.13 2.83 9.30
CA ASN A 152 -12.98 2.76 10.76
C ASN A 152 -13.41 4.02 11.51
N SER A 153 -13.46 5.17 10.82
CA SER A 153 -13.88 6.43 11.40
C SER A 153 -15.35 6.70 11.14
N LYS A 154 -15.99 7.52 11.97
CA LYS A 154 -17.37 7.94 11.72
C LYS A 154 -17.48 8.73 10.40
N ASN A 155 -18.63 8.64 9.74
CA ASN A 155 -18.87 9.24 8.42
C ASN A 155 -18.62 10.75 8.34
N GLU A 156 -18.75 11.51 9.44
CA GLU A 156 -18.44 12.95 9.41
C GLU A 156 -16.95 13.22 9.16
N SER A 157 -16.07 12.23 9.35
CA SER A 157 -14.66 12.32 9.00
C SER A 157 -14.45 12.56 7.50
N ILE A 158 -15.36 12.07 6.64
CA ILE A 158 -15.29 12.26 5.19
C ILE A 158 -15.24 13.76 4.85
N ILE A 159 -15.99 14.58 5.59
CA ILE A 159 -16.03 16.03 5.42
C ILE A 159 -14.92 16.69 6.25
N ARG A 160 -14.83 16.35 7.54
CA ARG A 160 -13.89 16.99 8.48
C ARG A 160 -12.43 16.85 8.03
N ASN A 161 -12.07 15.71 7.43
CA ASN A 161 -10.69 15.42 7.07
C ASN A 161 -10.16 16.32 5.95
N LYS A 162 -11.05 16.87 5.10
CA LYS A 162 -10.70 17.84 4.05
C LYS A 162 -10.08 19.12 4.59
N PHE A 163 -10.31 19.42 5.87
CA PHE A 163 -9.87 20.65 6.53
C PHE A 163 -8.72 20.44 7.54
N ARG A 164 -8.06 19.27 7.57
CA ARG A 164 -6.96 18.92 8.50
C ARG A 164 -5.64 19.69 8.28
N LYS A 165 -5.67 20.91 7.74
CA LYS A 165 -4.46 21.71 7.52
C LYS A 165 -3.82 22.11 8.85
N GLY A 166 -2.49 22.11 8.92
CA GLY A 166 -1.73 22.51 10.12
C GLY A 166 -1.72 21.48 11.25
N MET A 167 -1.96 20.19 10.94
CA MET A 167 -1.77 19.11 11.91
C MET A 167 -0.36 18.55 11.81
N TYR A 168 0.21 18.16 12.96
CA TYR A 168 1.53 17.55 13.07
C TYR A 168 1.79 16.42 12.06
N GLN A 169 0.78 15.59 11.78
CA GLN A 169 0.82 14.60 10.72
C GLN A 169 -0.45 14.70 9.88
N THR A 170 -0.28 14.89 8.58
CA THR A 170 -1.36 14.85 7.59
C THR A 170 -1.09 13.76 6.57
N PHE A 171 -2.16 13.30 5.92
CA PHE A 171 -2.06 12.37 4.81
C PHE A 171 -2.98 12.79 3.67
N PHE A 172 -2.61 12.41 2.45
CA PHE A 172 -3.47 12.54 1.28
C PHE A 172 -3.16 11.41 0.29
N VAL A 173 -4.20 10.71 -0.17
CA VAL A 173 -4.06 9.70 -1.22
C VAL A 173 -4.32 10.34 -2.59
N ASN A 174 -3.27 10.41 -3.39
CA ASN A 174 -3.32 10.96 -4.73
C ASN A 174 -4.14 10.10 -5.70
N ASN A 175 -4.52 10.67 -6.85
CA ASN A 175 -5.30 9.96 -7.88
C ASN A 175 -4.57 8.73 -8.47
N ASN A 176 -3.24 8.70 -8.40
CA ASN A 176 -2.42 7.55 -8.77
C ASN A 176 -2.17 6.59 -7.59
N GLY A 177 -2.92 6.73 -6.49
CA GLY A 177 -2.82 5.87 -5.31
C GLY A 177 -1.64 6.17 -4.39
N TRP A 178 -0.74 7.10 -4.70
CA TRP A 178 0.37 7.45 -3.81
C TRP A 178 -0.14 8.07 -2.50
N LEU A 179 0.28 7.50 -1.36
CA LEU A 179 -0.03 8.02 -0.04
C LEU A 179 1.03 9.04 0.36
N GLU A 180 0.70 10.32 0.23
CA GLU A 180 1.53 11.41 0.71
C GLU A 180 1.32 11.55 2.22
N VAL A 181 2.41 11.50 2.99
CA VAL A 181 2.40 11.73 4.44
C VAL A 181 3.34 12.87 4.75
N THR A 182 2.78 13.95 5.28
CA THR A 182 3.53 15.14 5.68
C THR A 182 3.58 15.20 7.19
N ILE A 183 4.77 15.39 7.74
CA ILE A 183 5.00 15.53 9.17
C ILE A 183 5.64 16.90 9.39
N GLU A 184 5.01 17.72 10.22
CA GLU A 184 5.53 19.04 10.58
C GLU A 184 6.90 18.91 11.26
N SER A 185 7.76 19.91 11.04
CA SER A 185 9.18 19.83 11.34
C SER A 185 9.53 19.97 12.83
N ASP A 186 8.58 20.28 13.70
CA ASP A 186 8.83 20.70 15.08
C ASP A 186 8.06 19.94 16.17
N MET A 187 8.68 19.96 17.37
CA MET A 187 8.46 19.22 18.63
C MET A 187 9.10 17.82 18.81
N ILE A 188 9.17 16.94 17.79
CA ILE A 188 9.85 15.63 17.93
C ILE A 188 10.88 15.46 16.81
N THR A 189 12.17 15.45 17.20
CA THR A 189 13.26 15.26 16.24
C THR A 189 13.10 13.94 15.48
N ASN A 190 13.50 13.93 14.21
CA ASN A 190 13.53 12.72 13.37
C ASN A 190 14.27 11.56 14.09
N LYS A 191 15.33 11.89 14.83
CA LYS A 191 16.06 10.94 15.68
C LYS A 191 15.16 10.25 16.70
N ALA A 192 14.33 10.98 17.44
CA ALA A 192 13.42 10.39 18.43
C ALA A 192 12.36 9.50 17.77
N ARG A 193 11.77 9.93 16.64
CA ARG A 193 10.82 9.08 15.87
C ARG A 193 11.47 7.79 15.41
N THR A 194 12.69 7.88 14.88
CA THR A 194 13.47 6.73 14.42
C THR A 194 13.77 5.76 15.57
N GLN A 195 14.24 6.25 16.72
CA GLN A 195 14.48 5.41 17.89
C GLN A 195 13.20 4.72 18.40
N ASN A 196 12.09 5.46 18.49
CA ASN A 196 10.80 4.89 18.88
C ASN A 196 10.32 3.83 17.89
N LYS A 197 10.54 4.05 16.58
CA LYS A 197 10.20 3.07 15.54
C LYS A 197 11.04 1.81 15.66
N ILE A 198 12.35 1.93 15.87
CA ILE A 198 13.27 0.81 16.09
C ILE A 198 12.82 -0.02 17.30
N VAL A 199 12.55 0.62 18.44
CA VAL A 199 12.05 -0.07 19.65
C VAL A 199 10.73 -0.78 19.37
N SER A 200 9.80 -0.10 18.69
CA SER A 200 8.52 -0.69 18.30
C SER A 200 8.70 -1.90 17.39
N TYR A 201 9.61 -1.85 16.42
CA TYR A 201 9.89 -2.95 15.50
C TYR A 201 10.63 -4.12 16.17
N LYS A 202 11.55 -3.86 17.11
CA LYS A 202 12.16 -4.91 17.95
C LYS A 202 11.10 -5.67 18.75
N LYS A 203 10.16 -4.96 19.37
CA LYS A 203 9.01 -5.57 20.05
C LYS A 203 8.11 -6.29 19.06
N ARG A 204 7.78 -5.68 17.92
CA ARG A 204 6.91 -6.27 16.90
C ARG A 204 7.48 -7.58 16.36
N LYS A 205 8.80 -7.68 16.17
CA LYS A 205 9.49 -8.89 15.69
C LYS A 205 9.15 -10.12 16.54
N THR A 206 8.91 -9.97 17.85
CA THR A 206 8.57 -11.12 18.71
C THR A 206 7.25 -11.78 18.33
N ASN A 207 6.37 -11.04 17.65
CA ASN A 207 5.09 -11.53 17.14
C ASN A 207 5.22 -12.23 15.79
N TYR A 208 6.43 -12.41 15.25
CA TYR A 208 6.65 -13.12 13.99
C TYR A 208 7.53 -14.35 14.20
N SER A 209 7.33 -15.36 13.36
CA SER A 209 8.13 -16.60 13.33
C SER A 209 9.24 -16.58 12.28
N GLY A 210 9.42 -15.47 11.57
CA GLY A 210 10.34 -15.36 10.43
C GLY A 210 9.64 -15.69 9.12
N PHE A 211 10.41 -16.16 8.13
CA PHE A 211 9.96 -16.40 6.76
C PHE A 211 8.76 -17.34 6.69
N SER A 212 7.84 -17.07 5.76
CA SER A 212 6.64 -17.87 5.54
C SER A 212 6.55 -18.35 4.10
N GLU A 213 6.56 -19.67 3.92
CA GLU A 213 6.37 -20.30 2.61
C GLU A 213 4.99 -19.96 2.01
N TYR A 214 3.96 -19.85 2.86
CA TYR A 214 2.63 -19.40 2.42
C TYR A 214 2.70 -18.01 1.79
N ARG A 215 3.40 -17.08 2.46
CA ARG A 215 3.54 -15.70 1.98
C ARG A 215 4.35 -15.64 0.69
N CYS A 216 5.44 -16.40 0.63
CA CYS A 216 6.27 -16.53 -0.56
C CYS A 216 5.46 -17.12 -1.74
N GLY A 217 4.65 -18.16 -1.49
CA GLY A 217 3.77 -18.74 -2.50
C GLY A 217 2.78 -17.72 -3.09
N TYR A 218 2.22 -16.83 -2.28
CA TYR A 218 1.35 -15.76 -2.80
C TYR A 218 2.09 -14.62 -3.48
N LEU A 219 3.32 -14.30 -3.07
CA LEU A 219 4.21 -13.41 -3.83
C LEU A 219 4.45 -13.99 -5.24
N LYS A 220 4.79 -15.27 -5.33
CA LYS A 220 5.00 -15.99 -6.59
C LYS A 220 3.75 -15.97 -7.49
N LYS A 221 2.56 -16.28 -6.95
CA LYS A 221 1.28 -16.14 -7.67
C LYS A 221 1.04 -14.72 -8.18
N THR A 222 1.38 -13.71 -7.37
CA THR A 222 1.22 -12.30 -7.76
C THR A 222 2.16 -11.94 -8.93
N ILE A 223 3.40 -12.43 -8.90
CA ILE A 223 4.36 -12.28 -10.00
C ILE A 223 3.83 -12.94 -11.26
N GLU A 224 3.37 -14.19 -11.17
CA GLU A 224 2.81 -14.95 -12.30
C GLU A 224 1.65 -14.20 -12.95
N LEU A 225 0.69 -13.76 -12.13
CA LEU A 225 -0.45 -12.95 -12.58
C LEU A 225 0.04 -11.73 -13.37
N PHE A 226 0.97 -10.93 -12.83
CA PHE A 226 1.45 -9.73 -13.52
C PHE A 226 2.24 -10.00 -14.79
N LYS A 227 2.97 -11.13 -14.87
CA LYS A 227 3.70 -11.50 -16.09
C LYS A 227 2.78 -11.75 -17.28
N GLU A 228 1.52 -12.15 -17.05
CA GLU A 228 0.52 -12.29 -18.12
C GLU A 228 0.11 -10.93 -18.75
N HIS A 229 0.40 -9.84 -18.04
CA HIS A 229 -0.05 -8.49 -18.39
C HIS A 229 1.09 -7.52 -18.73
N GLY A 230 2.36 -7.84 -18.42
CA GLY A 230 3.48 -6.99 -18.79
C GLY A 230 4.79 -7.26 -18.04
N GLN A 231 5.58 -6.19 -17.87
CA GLN A 231 6.90 -6.25 -17.26
C GLN A 231 6.79 -6.18 -15.75
N VAL A 232 7.49 -7.09 -15.06
CA VAL A 232 7.48 -7.20 -13.60
C VAL A 232 8.87 -6.92 -13.04
N TYR A 233 8.95 -6.13 -11.98
CA TYR A 233 10.18 -5.84 -11.25
C TYR A 233 9.96 -6.07 -9.76
N LEU A 234 10.82 -6.89 -9.15
CA LEU A 234 10.90 -6.99 -7.69
C LEU A 234 11.74 -5.83 -7.16
N VAL A 235 11.29 -5.18 -6.09
CA VAL A 235 11.95 -3.98 -5.55
C VAL A 235 12.06 -4.05 -4.04
N ARG A 236 13.26 -3.81 -3.50
CA ARG A 236 13.48 -3.60 -2.06
C ARG A 236 13.81 -2.14 -1.80
N ILE A 237 12.94 -1.49 -1.03
CA ILE A 237 13.04 -0.07 -0.65
C ILE A 237 13.97 0.05 0.57
N PRO A 238 14.91 1.01 0.60
CA PRO A 238 15.89 1.11 1.67
C PRO A 238 15.27 1.53 3.00
N VAL A 239 15.97 1.21 4.08
CA VAL A 239 15.73 1.66 5.46
C VAL A 239 17.05 1.94 6.15
N VAL A 240 17.02 2.62 7.31
CA VAL A 240 18.23 2.85 8.10
C VAL A 240 18.83 1.54 8.62
N ASP A 241 20.14 1.52 8.87
CA ASP A 241 20.89 0.31 9.27
C ASP A 241 20.28 -0.42 10.47
N ALA A 242 19.90 0.32 11.52
CA ALA A 242 19.28 -0.28 12.70
C ALA A 242 17.93 -0.97 12.40
N MET A 243 17.23 -0.58 11.34
CA MET A 243 16.02 -1.27 10.87
C MET A 243 16.37 -2.48 9.99
N LEU A 244 17.42 -2.36 9.16
CA LEU A 244 17.97 -3.48 8.38
C LEU A 244 18.48 -4.61 9.30
N GLU A 245 19.11 -4.28 10.42
CA GLU A 245 19.54 -5.28 11.42
C GLU A 245 18.35 -6.10 11.94
N ILE A 246 17.26 -5.44 12.34
CA ILE A 246 16.03 -6.12 12.79
C ILE A 246 15.46 -7.01 11.68
N GLU A 247 15.52 -6.54 10.44
CA GLU A 247 15.08 -7.28 9.27
C GLU A 247 15.92 -8.54 9.01
N ASN A 248 17.24 -8.44 9.11
CA ASN A 248 18.15 -9.56 8.94
C ASN A 248 18.00 -10.58 10.08
N GLU A 249 17.66 -10.13 11.29
CA GLU A 249 17.30 -11.02 12.39
C GLU A 249 15.93 -11.70 12.19
N LEU A 250 15.00 -11.05 11.50
CA LEU A 250 13.66 -11.58 11.24
C LEU A 250 13.66 -12.62 10.10
N VAL A 251 14.29 -12.28 8.98
CA VAL A 251 14.49 -13.18 7.84
C VAL A 251 15.95 -13.08 7.39
N PRO A 252 16.82 -13.96 7.90
CA PRO A 252 18.19 -14.05 7.42
C PRO A 252 18.23 -14.34 5.91
N ASN A 253 19.23 -13.80 5.22
CA ASN A 253 19.45 -14.03 3.78
C ASN A 253 18.27 -13.64 2.88
N PHE A 254 17.44 -12.66 3.31
CA PHE A 254 16.28 -12.20 2.54
C PHE A 254 16.59 -11.85 1.09
N ASP A 255 17.73 -11.19 0.84
CA ASP A 255 18.13 -10.81 -0.51
C ASP A 255 18.48 -12.01 -1.38
N ASP A 256 19.03 -13.09 -0.81
CA ASP A 256 19.30 -14.33 -1.55
C ASP A 256 18.00 -14.99 -1.98
N ILE A 257 17.00 -15.04 -1.09
CA ILE A 257 15.66 -15.57 -1.39
C ILE A 257 15.02 -14.77 -2.55
N MET A 258 15.14 -13.43 -2.53
CA MET A 258 14.60 -12.59 -3.59
C MET A 258 15.40 -12.68 -4.90
N ASN A 259 16.72 -12.85 -4.84
CA ASN A 259 17.55 -13.14 -6.00
C ASN A 259 17.16 -14.48 -6.64
N ASP A 260 16.91 -15.51 -5.85
CA ASP A 260 16.52 -16.82 -6.38
C ASP A 260 15.11 -16.79 -6.96
N THR A 261 14.17 -16.10 -6.30
CA THR A 261 12.83 -15.83 -6.87
C THR A 261 12.93 -15.05 -8.19
N SER A 262 13.80 -14.05 -8.25
CA SER A 262 14.07 -13.26 -9.46
C SER A 262 14.58 -14.12 -10.62
N LYS A 263 15.52 -15.04 -10.35
CA LYS A 263 16.03 -16.00 -11.34
C LYS A 263 14.95 -17.00 -11.77
N GLU A 264 14.23 -17.59 -10.82
CA GLU A 264 13.15 -18.57 -11.06
C GLU A 264 12.10 -18.01 -12.03
N TYR A 265 11.72 -16.76 -11.84
CA TYR A 265 10.70 -16.11 -12.67
C TYR A 265 11.27 -15.30 -13.84
N GLY A 266 12.59 -15.20 -13.99
CA GLY A 266 13.22 -14.41 -15.04
C GLY A 266 12.83 -12.93 -15.00
N ILE A 267 12.72 -12.34 -13.81
CA ILE A 267 12.37 -10.92 -13.59
C ILE A 267 13.49 -10.22 -12.82
N PRO A 268 13.75 -8.91 -13.02
CA PRO A 268 14.82 -8.25 -12.27
C PRO A 268 14.45 -8.01 -10.80
N TYR A 269 15.42 -8.21 -9.89
CA TYR A 269 15.38 -7.73 -8.51
C TYR A 269 16.23 -6.48 -8.33
N ILE A 270 15.57 -5.36 -8.02
CA ILE A 270 16.21 -4.07 -7.77
C ILE A 270 16.29 -3.85 -6.26
N ASN A 271 17.44 -4.19 -5.68
CA ASN A 271 17.72 -3.95 -4.27
C ASN A 271 18.40 -2.60 -4.06
N MET A 272 17.68 -1.66 -3.42
CA MET A 272 18.19 -0.32 -3.15
C MET A 272 18.74 -0.16 -1.72
N MET A 273 18.73 -1.23 -0.90
CA MET A 273 19.30 -1.22 0.46
C MET A 273 20.76 -0.72 0.52
N PRO A 274 21.67 -1.10 -0.40
CA PRO A 274 23.07 -0.63 -0.34
C PRO A 274 23.25 0.89 -0.50
N PHE A 275 22.20 1.62 -0.88
CA PHE A 275 22.21 3.07 -1.07
C PHE A 275 21.37 3.78 0.00
N ASN A 276 21.13 3.14 1.15
CA ASN A 276 20.24 3.67 2.18
C ASN A 276 20.67 5.02 2.75
N ASP A 277 21.98 5.30 2.76
CA ASP A 277 22.60 6.56 3.17
C ASP A 277 22.32 7.73 2.20
N GLN A 278 21.86 7.44 0.98
CA GLN A 278 21.49 8.44 -0.02
C GLN A 278 20.07 9.01 0.16
N TYR A 279 19.34 8.52 1.16
CA TYR A 279 17.94 8.88 1.39
C TYR A 279 17.70 9.35 2.82
N ASN A 280 16.67 10.19 2.98
CA ASN A 280 16.17 10.59 4.28
C ASN A 280 14.87 9.85 4.62
N TYR A 281 14.70 9.58 5.90
CA TYR A 281 13.58 8.82 6.44
C TYR A 281 12.80 9.68 7.45
N THR A 282 11.50 9.44 7.57
CA THR A 282 10.66 10.11 8.57
C THR A 282 10.71 9.45 9.94
N ASP A 283 11.01 8.15 9.97
CA ASP A 283 11.03 7.31 11.18
C ASP A 283 12.03 6.14 11.07
N GLY A 284 12.99 6.23 10.14
CA GLY A 284 13.93 5.16 9.82
C GLY A 284 13.36 4.02 8.95
N ASN A 285 12.04 3.93 8.79
CA ASN A 285 11.36 2.90 8.01
C ASN A 285 10.72 3.44 6.73
N HIS A 286 10.22 4.67 6.75
CA HIS A 286 9.56 5.32 5.62
C HIS A 286 10.39 6.48 5.09
N LEU A 287 10.50 6.60 3.77
CA LEU A 287 11.16 7.73 3.11
C LEU A 287 10.41 9.04 3.39
N THR A 288 11.12 10.17 3.46
CA THR A 288 10.49 11.49 3.36
C THR A 288 9.88 11.69 1.96
N VAL A 289 8.95 12.64 1.80
CA VAL A 289 8.37 12.96 0.47
C VAL A 289 9.46 13.30 -0.56
N SER A 290 10.45 14.11 -0.17
CA SER A 290 11.59 14.43 -1.04
C SER A 290 12.45 13.22 -1.40
N SER A 291 12.71 12.33 -0.43
CA SER A 291 13.49 11.11 -0.67
C SER A 291 12.72 10.06 -1.44
N GLY A 292 11.40 9.98 -1.29
CA GLY A 292 10.52 9.15 -2.11
C GLY A 292 10.51 9.59 -3.57
N LYS A 293 10.55 10.91 -3.83
CA LYS A 293 10.74 11.46 -5.18
C LYS A 293 12.09 11.04 -5.77
N LYS A 294 13.18 11.22 -5.02
CA LYS A 294 14.53 10.79 -5.44
C LYS A 294 14.59 9.28 -5.68
N PHE A 295 14.07 8.48 -4.76
CA PHE A 295 14.00 7.02 -4.89
C PHE A 295 13.23 6.60 -6.15
N SER A 296 12.10 7.24 -6.42
CA SER A 296 11.28 6.94 -7.60
C SER A 296 12.01 7.27 -8.91
N LEU A 297 12.80 8.36 -8.92
CA LEU A 297 13.68 8.70 -10.04
C LEU A 297 14.78 7.64 -10.23
N ASP A 298 15.48 7.29 -9.16
CA ASP A 298 16.56 6.30 -9.20
C ASP A 298 16.04 4.92 -9.64
N LEU A 299 14.88 4.50 -9.10
CA LEU A 299 14.20 3.26 -9.49
C LEU A 299 13.81 3.29 -10.97
N ALA A 300 13.23 4.38 -11.46
CA ALA A 300 12.88 4.51 -12.88
C ALA A 300 14.10 4.44 -13.79
N ILE A 301 15.23 5.03 -13.38
CA ILE A 301 16.51 4.93 -14.11
C ILE A 301 16.98 3.48 -14.16
N GLN A 302 16.91 2.73 -13.04
CA GLN A 302 17.27 1.32 -13.02
C GLN A 302 16.36 0.47 -13.92
N ILE A 303 15.04 0.67 -13.84
CA ILE A 303 14.07 0.01 -14.71
C ILE A 303 14.40 0.29 -16.19
N ASN A 304 14.69 1.54 -16.55
CA ASN A 304 15.03 1.91 -17.93
C ASN A 304 16.30 1.23 -18.44
N LYS A 305 17.30 1.02 -17.58
CA LYS A 305 18.53 0.28 -17.93
C LYS A 305 18.26 -1.19 -18.19
N LEU A 306 17.31 -1.78 -17.45
CA LEU A 306 16.94 -3.20 -17.51
C LEU A 306 15.94 -3.53 -18.62
N LYS A 307 15.33 -2.53 -19.27
CA LYS A 307 14.45 -2.72 -20.44
C LYS A 307 15.20 -3.06 -21.74
N LYS A 308 16.53 -3.06 -21.72
CA LYS A 308 17.39 -3.30 -22.88
C LYS A 308 17.60 -4.78 -23.14
#